data_AF-A0A7V1EH58-F1
#
_entry.id   AF-A0A7V1EH58-F1
#
_cell.length_a   1.000
_cell.length_b   1.000
_cell.length_c   1.000
_cell.angle_alpha   90.00
_cell.angle_beta   90.00
_cell.angle_gamma   90.00
#
_symmetry.space_group_name_H-M   'P 1'
#
loop_
_entity.id
_entity.type
_entity.pdbx_description
1 polymer ?
#
loop_
_entity_poly.entity_id
_entity_poly.type
_entity_poly.pdbx_seq_one_letter_code
_entity_poly.pdbx_strand_id
1 'polypeptide(L)'
;MRLNKTIIPIVTIALFLRLFYFYQLKINNPIVDIPIVDSAEYVQVAEYILDKNFFGLPNSYYHPPFYYYFVALIMKIFNRSIDGIRIVQILLDIVNLLMIYSIGRRIFNNSVANIGAFFMQSIYR
;
A
#
# COMPACT_ATOMS: atom_id res chain seq x y z
N MET A 1 -16.63 -17.31 -6.13
CA MET A 1 -16.18 -16.83 -7.46
C MET A 1 -14.76 -17.34 -7.69
N ARG A 2 -14.55 -18.40 -8.48
CA ARG A 2 -13.21 -19.01 -8.68
C ARG A 2 -12.36 -18.13 -9.60
N LEU A 3 -11.18 -17.68 -9.14
CA LEU A 3 -10.21 -16.94 -9.95
C LEU A 3 -9.68 -17.83 -11.08
N ASN A 4 -9.50 -17.27 -12.28
CA ASN A 4 -8.87 -18.00 -13.37
C ASN A 4 -7.37 -18.16 -13.07
N LYS A 5 -6.78 -19.31 -13.39
CA LYS A 5 -5.35 -19.57 -13.16
C LYS A 5 -4.44 -18.59 -13.90
N THR A 6 -4.93 -17.91 -14.94
CA THR A 6 -4.16 -16.91 -15.71
C THR A 6 -3.72 -15.69 -14.90
N ILE A 7 -4.42 -15.35 -13.81
CA ILE A 7 -4.06 -14.19 -12.99
C ILE A 7 -2.88 -14.48 -12.05
N ILE A 8 -2.65 -15.75 -11.72
CA ILE A 8 -1.62 -16.19 -10.77
C ILE A 8 -0.24 -15.67 -11.18
N PRO A 9 0.26 -15.89 -12.41
CA PRO A 9 1.57 -15.36 -12.80
C PRO A 9 1.65 -13.83 -12.70
N ILE A 10 0.58 -13.11 -13.03
CA ILE A 10 0.54 -11.65 -12.94
C ILE A 10 0.68 -11.20 -11.48
N VAL A 11 -0.09 -11.80 -10.57
CA VAL A 11 -0.02 -11.50 -9.12
C VAL A 11 1.35 -11.89 -8.54
N THR A 12 1.91 -13.02 -8.95
CA THR A 12 3.22 -13.47 -8.47
C THR A 12 4.32 -12.54 -8.91
N ILE A 13 4.36 -12.17 -10.20
CA ILE A 13 5.31 -11.17 -10.73
C ILE A 13 5.10 -9.83 -10.01
N ALA A 14 3.84 -9.45 -9.79
CA ALA A 14 3.47 -8.22 -9.11
C ALA A 14 4.02 -8.11 -7.69
N LEU A 15 3.85 -9.18 -6.93
CA LEU A 15 4.34 -9.28 -5.56
C LEU A 15 5.87 -9.36 -5.53
N PHE A 16 6.46 -10.16 -6.42
CA PHE A 16 7.91 -10.32 -6.52
C PHE A 16 8.59 -8.98 -6.80
N LEU A 17 8.12 -8.22 -7.79
CA LEU A 17 8.70 -6.92 -8.13
C LEU A 17 8.61 -5.92 -6.96
N ARG A 18 7.49 -5.88 -6.25
CA ARG A 18 7.30 -4.98 -5.08
C ARG A 18 8.23 -5.34 -3.93
N LEU A 19 8.31 -6.62 -3.58
CA LEU A 19 9.18 -7.09 -2.52
C LEU A 19 10.66 -6.91 -2.88
N PHE A 20 11.03 -7.19 -4.14
CA PHE A 20 12.38 -7.00 -4.64
C PHE A 20 12.77 -5.52 -4.61
N TYR A 21 11.92 -4.62 -5.10
CA TYR A 21 12.15 -3.19 -5.05
C TYR A 21 12.24 -2.66 -3.61
N PHE A 22 11.35 -3.09 -2.73
CA PHE A 22 11.41 -2.74 -1.31
C PHE A 22 12.74 -3.17 -0.67
N TYR A 23 13.16 -4.41 -0.92
CA TYR A 23 14.44 -4.92 -0.44
C TYR A 23 15.63 -4.14 -1.01
N GLN A 24 15.59 -3.83 -2.31
CA GLN A 24 16.62 -3.04 -2.98
C GLN A 24 16.72 -1.62 -2.42
N LEU A 25 15.58 -0.96 -2.18
CA LEU A 25 15.54 0.34 -1.53
C LEU A 25 16.16 0.29 -0.13
N LYS A 26 15.83 -0.76 0.64
CA LYS A 26 16.32 -0.90 2.02
C LYS A 26 17.84 -1.02 2.11
N ILE A 27 18.45 -1.72 1.16
CA ILE A 27 19.91 -1.92 1.16
C ILE A 27 20.66 -0.70 0.61
N ASN A 28 20.13 -0.07 -0.43
CA ASN A 28 20.87 0.93 -1.18
C ASN A 28 20.61 2.36 -0.72
N ASN A 29 19.59 2.59 0.13
CA ASN A 29 19.20 3.93 0.54
C ASN A 29 19.18 4.08 2.08
N PRO A 30 20.18 4.77 2.67
CA PRO A 30 20.27 4.95 4.12
C PRO A 30 19.20 5.88 4.70
N ILE A 31 18.56 6.72 3.88
CA ILE A 31 17.49 7.62 4.32
C ILE A 31 16.10 7.02 4.11
N VAL A 32 16.00 5.76 3.68
CA VAL A 32 14.70 5.18 3.34
C VAL A 32 13.76 5.21 4.54
N ASP A 33 14.24 4.96 5.75
CA ASP A 33 13.38 4.93 6.95
C ASP A 33 13.03 6.30 7.50
N ILE A 34 13.54 7.37 6.89
CA ILE A 34 13.24 8.74 7.29
C ILE A 34 12.05 9.21 6.45
N PRO A 35 10.85 9.34 7.03
CA PRO A 35 9.71 9.89 6.31
C PRO A 35 10.03 11.33 5.90
N ILE A 36 9.70 11.67 4.66
CA ILE A 36 9.90 13.01 4.09
C ILE A 36 8.58 13.58 3.56
N VAL A 37 8.46 14.90 3.59
CA VAL A 37 7.29 15.65 3.08
C VAL A 37 5.98 15.07 3.65
N ASP A 38 5.02 14.68 2.82
CA ASP A 38 3.70 14.18 3.24
C ASP A 38 3.81 12.94 4.14
N SER A 39 4.76 12.04 3.87
CA SER A 39 4.94 10.84 4.68
C SER A 39 5.38 11.16 6.12
N ALA A 40 6.13 12.26 6.31
CA ALA A 40 6.50 12.74 7.63
C ALA A 40 5.29 13.22 8.41
N GLU A 41 4.37 13.93 7.76
CA GLU A 41 3.14 14.37 8.39
C GLU A 41 2.29 13.17 8.83
N TYR A 42 2.07 12.19 7.95
CA TYR A 42 1.27 11.01 8.28
C TYR A 42 1.84 10.25 9.48
N VAL A 43 3.16 10.06 9.53
CA VAL A 43 3.82 9.38 10.66
C VAL A 43 3.72 10.22 11.93
N GLN A 44 3.98 11.53 11.87
CA GLN A 44 3.89 12.41 13.05
C GLN A 44 2.49 12.45 13.65
N VAL A 45 1.46 12.56 12.81
CA VAL A 45 0.07 12.56 13.27
C VAL A 45 -0.33 11.19 13.81
N ALA A 46 0.14 10.11 13.20
CA ALA A 46 -0.09 8.76 13.70
C ALA A 46 0.54 8.54 15.09
N GLU A 47 1.78 8.96 15.29
CA GLU A 47 2.46 8.96 16.59
C GLU A 47 1.66 9.77 17.62
N TYR A 48 1.19 10.98 17.24
CA TYR A 48 0.35 11.80 18.10
C TYR A 48 -0.97 11.12 18.50
N ILE A 49 -1.65 10.47 17.55
CA ILE A 49 -2.88 9.70 17.81
C ILE A 49 -2.63 8.57 18.81
N LEU A 50 -1.48 7.89 18.69
CA LEU A 50 -1.11 6.77 19.56
C LEU A 50 -0.69 7.21 20.96
N ASP A 51 0.00 8.35 21.09
CA ASP A 51 0.62 8.78 22.36
C ASP A 51 -0.18 9.82 23.15
N LYS A 52 -0.97 10.66 22.47
CA LYS A 52 -1.53 11.88 23.06
C LYS A 52 -3.04 11.88 23.05
N ASN A 53 -3.63 11.87 21.87
CA ASN A 53 -5.06 12.05 21.74
C ASN A 53 -5.58 11.25 20.56
N PHE A 54 -6.46 10.31 20.86
CA PHE A 54 -7.12 9.51 19.84
C PHE A 54 -7.88 10.37 18.84
N PHE A 55 -8.44 11.51 19.22
CA PHE A 55 -9.14 12.43 18.31
C PHE A 55 -8.20 13.18 17.33
N GLY A 56 -6.89 12.94 17.41
CA GLY A 56 -5.86 13.50 16.55
C GLY A 56 -5.49 14.93 16.87
N LEU A 57 -4.91 15.63 15.88
CA LEU A 57 -4.32 16.95 16.09
C LEU A 57 -5.34 17.95 16.64
N PRO A 58 -4.93 18.87 17.53
CA PRO A 58 -5.79 19.94 18.02
C PRO A 58 -6.14 20.97 16.92
N ASN A 59 -5.39 20.97 15.81
CA ASN A 59 -5.61 21.83 14.65
C ASN A 59 -6.20 21.01 13.49
N SER A 60 -6.69 21.71 12.46
CA SER A 60 -7.24 21.07 11.26
C SER A 60 -6.21 20.19 10.56
N TYR A 61 -6.65 19.04 10.06
CA TYR A 61 -5.83 18.17 9.22
C TYR A 61 -5.61 18.80 7.83
N TYR A 62 -4.42 18.62 7.26
CA TYR A 62 -4.15 18.97 5.86
C TYR A 62 -4.71 17.92 4.89
N HIS A 63 -4.86 16.68 5.34
CA HIS A 63 -5.44 15.57 4.58
C HIS A 63 -6.71 14.98 5.22
N PRO A 64 -7.49 14.16 4.50
CA PRO A 64 -8.64 13.48 5.08
C PRO A 64 -8.25 12.63 6.30
N PRO A 65 -9.01 12.70 7.42
CA PRO A 65 -8.60 12.14 8.69
C PRO A 65 -8.37 10.62 8.63
N PHE A 66 -9.15 9.90 7.82
CA PHE A 66 -9.15 8.45 7.73
C PHE A 66 -7.75 7.84 7.56
N TYR A 67 -6.92 8.42 6.67
CA TYR A 67 -5.63 7.82 6.36
C TYR A 67 -4.64 7.95 7.53
N TYR A 68 -4.72 9.01 8.35
CA TYR A 68 -3.90 9.11 9.56
C TYR A 68 -4.24 8.01 10.57
N TYR A 69 -5.52 7.71 10.79
CA TYR A 69 -5.95 6.61 11.66
C TYR A 69 -5.55 5.25 11.10
N PHE A 70 -5.62 5.08 9.79
CA PHE A 70 -5.16 3.87 9.13
C PHE A 70 -3.66 3.63 9.37
N VAL A 71 -2.83 4.67 9.18
CA VAL A 71 -1.39 4.61 9.46
C VAL A 71 -1.12 4.36 10.95
N ALA A 72 -1.83 5.05 11.85
CA ALA A 72 -1.72 4.83 13.30
C ALA A 72 -2.03 3.37 13.69
N LEU A 73 -3.06 2.77 13.10
CA LEU A 73 -3.39 1.36 13.33
C LEU A 73 -2.26 0.43 12.88
N ILE A 74 -1.70 0.67 11.69
CA ILE A 74 -0.57 -0.13 11.20
C ILE A 74 0.63 0.02 12.14
N MET A 75 0.99 1.26 12.50
CA MET A 75 2.08 1.53 13.42
C MET A 75 1.84 0.86 14.77
N LYS A 76 0.60 0.82 15.27
CA LYS A 76 0.28 0.07 16.50
C LYS A 76 0.55 -1.43 16.37
N ILE A 77 0.21 -2.05 15.24
CA ILE A 77 0.39 -3.49 15.00
C ILE A 77 1.87 -3.84 14.79
N PHE A 78 2.61 -2.98 14.08
CA PHE A 78 3.99 -3.21 13.69
C PHE A 78 5.01 -2.46 14.57
N ASN A 79 4.63 -2.12 15.80
CA ASN A 79 5.48 -1.46 16.79
C ASN A 79 6.22 -0.21 16.23
N ARG A 80 5.46 0.70 15.62
CA ARG A 80 5.88 1.97 15.01
C ARG A 80 6.88 1.82 13.85
N SER A 81 6.96 0.63 13.25
CA SER A 81 7.83 0.38 12.10
C SER A 81 7.28 0.98 10.80
N ILE A 82 8.11 1.79 10.14
CA ILE A 82 7.85 2.31 8.78
C ILE A 82 7.78 1.17 7.76
N ASP A 83 8.56 0.10 7.96
CA ASP A 83 8.51 -1.08 7.10
C ASP A 83 7.16 -1.79 7.21
N GLY A 84 6.54 -1.77 8.39
CA GLY A 84 5.17 -2.27 8.59
C GLY A 84 4.17 -1.54 7.69
N ILE A 85 4.28 -0.21 7.59
CA ILE A 85 3.45 0.61 6.69
C ILE A 85 3.64 0.19 5.23
N ARG A 86 4.90 0.04 4.79
CA ARG A 86 5.22 -0.36 3.41
C ARG A 86 4.72 -1.75 3.06
N ILE A 87 4.88 -2.71 3.97
CA ILE A 87 4.39 -4.08 3.76
C ILE A 87 2.86 -4.06 3.59
N VAL A 88 2.15 -3.30 4.42
CA VAL A 88 0.70 -3.16 4.28
C VAL A 88 0.33 -2.47 2.96
N GLN A 89 1.07 -1.45 2.53
CA GLN A 89 0.87 -0.82 1.21
C GLN A 89 1.09 -1.80 0.05
N ILE A 90 2.13 -2.64 0.10
CA ILE A 90 2.38 -3.69 -0.89
C ILE A 90 1.19 -4.68 -0.94
N LEU A 91 0.63 -5.05 0.22
CA LEU A 91 -0.55 -5.92 0.26
C LEU A 91 -1.78 -5.23 -0.34
N LEU A 92 -2.01 -3.95 -0.03
CA LEU A 92 -3.11 -3.17 -0.60
C LEU A 92 -3.00 -3.02 -2.13
N ASP A 93 -1.80 -2.86 -2.66
CA ASP A 93 -1.56 -2.84 -4.10
C ASP A 93 -1.98 -4.16 -4.77
N ILE A 94 -1.66 -5.29 -4.15
CA ILE A 94 -2.09 -6.60 -4.65
C ILE A 94 -3.61 -6.73 -4.58
N VAL A 95 -4.25 -6.26 -3.51
CA VAL A 95 -5.72 -6.22 -3.42
C VAL A 95 -6.31 -5.38 -4.56
N ASN A 96 -5.72 -4.21 -4.85
CA ASN A 96 -6.16 -3.34 -5.93
C ASN A 96 -6.03 -4.02 -7.31
N LEU A 97 -4.90 -4.68 -7.57
CA LEU A 97 -4.71 -5.51 -8.77
C LEU A 97 -5.80 -6.59 -8.91
N LEU A 98 -6.11 -7.30 -7.83
CA LEU A 98 -7.17 -8.32 -7.80
C LEU A 98 -8.57 -7.72 -8.02
N MET A 99 -8.83 -6.52 -7.51
CA MET A 99 -10.07 -5.79 -7.73
C MET A 99 -10.24 -5.40 -9.19
N ILE A 100 -9.20 -4.85 -9.83
CA ILE A 100 -9.23 -4.49 -11.25
C ILE A 100 -9.48 -5.71 -12.12
N TYR A 101 -8.78 -6.81 -11.85
CA TYR A 101 -9.05 -8.07 -12.54
C TYR A 101 -10.51 -8.53 -12.35
N SER A 102 -11.02 -8.45 -11.12
CA SER A 102 -12.39 -8.88 -10.80
C SER A 102 -13.44 -8.02 -11.51
N ILE A 103 -13.22 -6.71 -11.58
CA ILE A 103 -14.10 -5.75 -12.28
C ILE A 103 -14.04 -6.02 -13.79
N GLY A 104 -12.83 -6.10 -14.37
CA GLY A 104 -12.66 -6.36 -15.79
C GLY A 104 -13.30 -7.67 -16.25
N ARG A 105 -13.24 -8.70 -15.40
CA ARG A 105 -13.89 -9.99 -15.67
C ARG A 105 -15.42 -9.92 -15.58
N ARG A 106 -15.95 -9.16 -14.62
CA ARG A 106 -17.41 -9.02 -14.42
C ARG A 106 -18.07 -8.21 -15.51
N ILE A 107 -17.40 -7.16 -15.99
CA ILE A 107 -17.96 -6.23 -16.98
C ILE A 107 -17.69 -6.71 -18.41
N PHE A 108 -16.51 -7.29 -18.66
CA PHE A 108 -16.09 -7.68 -20.00
C PHE A 108 -15.86 -9.20 -20.07
N ASN A 109 -14.60 -9.62 -20.11
CA ASN A 109 -14.20 -11.01 -20.22
C ASN A 109 -12.82 -11.23 -19.58
N ASN A 110 -12.37 -12.49 -19.54
CA ASN A 110 -11.09 -12.85 -18.93
C ASN A 110 -9.88 -12.20 -19.62
N SER A 111 -9.92 -11.99 -20.94
CA SER A 111 -8.81 -11.39 -21.69
C SER A 111 -8.64 -9.92 -21.34
N VAL A 112 -9.73 -9.15 -21.31
CA VAL A 112 -9.72 -7.74 -20.90
C VAL A 112 -9.27 -7.60 -19.43
N ALA A 113 -9.73 -8.50 -18.56
CA ALA A 113 -9.31 -8.53 -17.16
C ALA A 113 -7.79 -8.74 -16.99
N ASN A 114 -7.21 -9.70 -17.74
CA ASN A 114 -5.78 -9.96 -17.72
C ASN A 114 -4.97 -8.77 -18.24
N ILE A 115 -5.42 -8.13 -19.33
CA ILE A 115 -4.76 -6.95 -19.91
C ILE A 115 -4.79 -5.79 -18.90
N GLY A 116 -5.95 -5.51 -18.30
CA GLY A 116 -6.08 -4.46 -17.28
C GLY A 116 -5.18 -4.69 -16.07
N ALA A 117 -5.12 -5.93 -15.56
CA ALA A 117 -4.23 -6.29 -14.46
C ALA A 117 -2.75 -6.14 -14.84
N PHE A 118 -2.37 -6.53 -16.06
CA PHE A 118 -1.00 -6.38 -16.55
C PHE A 118 -0.59 -4.90 -16.63
N PHE A 119 -1.42 -4.02 -17.20
CA PHE A 119 -1.11 -2.59 -17.28
C PHE A 119 -1.03 -1.91 -15.92
N MET A 120 -1.94 -2.25 -15.00
CA MET A 120 -1.89 -1.77 -13.61
C MET A 120 -0.54 -2.12 -12.98
N GLN A 121 -0.02 -3.32 -13.24
CA GLN A 121 1.28 -3.74 -12.74
C GLN A 121 2.45 -2.92 -13.31
N SER A 122 2.36 -2.49 -14.58
CA SER A 122 3.42 -1.73 -15.26
C SER A 122 3.53 -0.28 -14.81
N ILE A 123 2.52 0.28 -14.13
CA ILE A 123 2.51 1.68 -13.67
C ILE A 123 3.36 1.87 -12.39
N TYR A 124 3.90 0.79 -11.83
CA TYR A 124 4.74 0.85 -10.64
C TYR A 124 5.99 1.73 -10.86
N ARG A 125 6.14 2.78 -10.04
CA ARG A 125 7.29 3.70 -9.97
C ARG A 125 7.94 3.60 -8.61
#